data_AF-A0A9P1EY30-F1
#
_entry.id   AF-A0A9P1EY30-F1
#
_cell.length_a   1.000
_cell.length_b   1.000
_cell.length_c   1.000
_cell.angle_alpha   90.00
_cell.angle_beta   90.00
_cell.angle_gamma   90.00
#
_symmetry.space_group_name_H-M   'P 1'
#
loop_
_entity.id
_entity.type
_entity.pdbx_description
1 polymer ?
#
loop_
_entity_poly.entity_id
_entity_poly.type
_entity_poly.pdbx_seq_one_letter_code
_entity_poly.pdbx_strand_id
1 'polypeptide(L)'
;MAFDNPDEIGSSTVPATYVVRGCHRTLTNVVSDRVSAGGNGVGTDFCELDTTYRMADRKGNMVSVRMMSMFCADQDSCNDSEFTTSDFTNGITCANQTNNNLLNSSPLNCYECTPSEGANCHTSKCTKKYCTKQQVKLDGGFQLMKTCSNVNLFGVDNACQTFDVFTNQGGVPVKSQYTQCFCKDKQFCNSGFSVSVMLSSILSVFVASQVL
;
A
#
# COMPACT_ATOMS: atom_id res chain seq x y z
N MET A 1 -11.31 -13.09 10.10
CA MET A 1 -9.92 -12.61 10.10
C MET A 1 -9.07 -13.56 10.92
N ALA A 2 -8.32 -14.45 10.27
CA ALA A 2 -7.31 -15.24 10.97
C ALA A 2 -5.99 -14.47 10.82
N PHE A 3 -5.68 -13.66 11.84
CA PHE A 3 -4.33 -13.16 11.99
C PHE A 3 -3.60 -14.21 12.83
N ASP A 4 -2.65 -14.92 12.22
CA ASP A 4 -1.70 -15.72 13.00
C ASP A 4 -0.92 -14.80 13.92
N ASN A 5 -0.57 -15.30 15.12
CA ASN A 5 0.21 -14.54 16.07
C ASN A 5 1.58 -14.20 15.44
N PRO A 6 1.90 -12.92 15.18
CA PRO A 6 3.15 -12.54 14.53
C PRO A 6 4.39 -12.87 15.37
N ASP A 7 4.22 -13.22 16.65
CA ASP A 7 5.27 -13.64 17.56
C ASP A 7 5.43 -15.17 17.65
N GLU A 8 4.45 -15.95 17.17
CA GLU A 8 4.60 -17.40 17.01
C GLU A 8 5.34 -17.72 15.72
N ILE A 9 6.67 -17.67 15.80
CA ILE A 9 7.49 -18.43 14.84
C ILE A 9 7.31 -19.91 15.22
N GLY A 10 6.32 -20.56 14.62
CA GLY A 10 6.24 -22.02 14.65
C GLY A 10 7.59 -22.60 14.26
N SER A 11 8.00 -23.71 14.89
CA SER A 11 9.27 -24.40 14.64
C SER A 11 9.43 -24.93 13.20
N SER A 12 8.49 -24.63 12.31
CA SER A 12 8.52 -24.98 10.90
C SER A 12 9.24 -23.90 10.10
N THR A 13 10.15 -24.32 9.22
CA THR A 13 10.82 -23.55 8.16
C THR A 13 9.87 -22.98 7.09
N VAL A 14 8.56 -22.92 7.36
CA VAL A 14 7.53 -22.49 6.43
C VAL A 14 7.37 -20.96 6.54
N PRO A 15 7.44 -20.21 5.42
CA PRO A 15 7.17 -18.78 5.42
C PRO A 15 5.78 -18.47 6.00
N ALA A 16 5.71 -17.63 7.03
CA ALA A 16 4.43 -17.15 7.55
C ALA A 16 3.71 -16.33 6.47
N THR A 17 2.47 -16.72 6.14
CA THR A 17 1.63 -16.04 5.16
C THR A 17 0.55 -15.25 5.90
N TYR A 18 0.55 -13.93 5.73
CA TYR A 18 -0.46 -13.05 6.34
C TYR A 18 -1.52 -12.69 5.31
N VAL A 19 -2.79 -12.88 5.66
CA VAL A 19 -3.93 -12.58 4.77
C VAL A 19 -4.89 -11.61 5.46
N VAL A 20 -5.11 -10.46 4.82
CA VAL A 20 -6.12 -9.47 5.25
C VAL A 20 -7.29 -9.53 4.27
N ARG A 21 -8.50 -9.75 4.78
CA ARG A 21 -9.74 -9.80 3.99
C ARG A 21 -10.81 -8.92 4.61
N GLY A 22 -11.63 -8.30 3.76
CA GLY A 22 -12.74 -7.45 4.16
C GLY A 22 -13.10 -6.47 3.04
N CYS A 23 -14.14 -5.66 3.26
CA CYS A 23 -14.52 -4.63 2.31
C CYS A 23 -13.37 -3.63 2.13
N HIS A 24 -12.89 -3.48 0.88
CA HIS A 24 -11.74 -2.63 0.54
C HIS A 24 -11.85 -1.20 1.08
N ARG A 25 -13.03 -0.57 0.92
CA ARG A 25 -13.31 0.77 1.42
C ARG A 25 -13.15 0.89 2.93
N THR A 26 -13.55 -0.14 3.68
CA THR A 26 -13.43 -0.17 5.14
C THR A 26 -11.97 -0.33 5.58
N LEU A 27 -11.18 -1.11 4.83
CA LEU A 27 -9.78 -1.38 5.16
C LEU A 27 -8.85 -0.21 4.80
N THR A 28 -9.14 0.49 3.69
CA THR A 28 -8.21 1.46 3.11
C THR A 28 -8.71 2.90 3.16
N ASN A 29 -10.00 3.14 3.42
CA ASN A 29 -10.67 4.43 3.23
C ASN A 29 -10.59 4.99 1.79
N VAL A 30 -10.27 4.15 0.80
CA VAL A 30 -10.26 4.50 -0.63
C VAL A 30 -11.39 3.78 -1.35
N VAL A 31 -11.97 4.43 -2.36
CA VAL A 31 -12.85 3.78 -3.33
C VAL A 31 -12.00 3.39 -4.54
N SER A 32 -11.80 2.09 -4.74
CA SER A 32 -11.08 1.53 -5.89
C SER A 32 -11.85 1.75 -7.19
N ASP A 33 -11.15 2.08 -8.28
CA ASP A 33 -11.72 2.12 -9.63
C ASP A 33 -11.51 0.81 -10.41
N ARG A 34 -10.70 -0.11 -9.88
CA ARG A 34 -10.31 -1.36 -10.56
C ARG A 34 -11.47 -2.29 -10.87
N VAL A 35 -12.52 -2.23 -10.07
CA VAL A 35 -13.74 -3.04 -10.23
C VAL A 35 -14.86 -2.28 -10.94
N SER A 36 -14.68 -0.98 -11.20
CA SER A 36 -15.68 -0.10 -11.85
C SER A 36 -15.42 0.13 -13.35
N ALA A 37 -14.24 -0.24 -13.85
CA ALA A 37 -13.82 0.01 -15.23
C ALA A 37 -14.30 -1.11 -16.18
N GLY A 38 -15.57 -1.10 -16.57
CA GLY A 38 -16.10 -2.02 -17.57
C GLY A 38 -17.47 -1.62 -18.12
N GLY A 39 -17.50 -0.73 -19.11
CA GLY A 39 -18.67 -0.59 -19.97
C GLY A 39 -18.98 -1.93 -20.65
N ASN A 40 -20.24 -2.34 -20.59
CA ASN A 40 -20.78 -3.63 -21.05
C ASN A 40 -20.43 -4.85 -20.18
N GLY A 41 -20.71 -4.75 -18.88
CA GLY A 41 -21.47 -5.80 -18.20
C GLY A 41 -20.75 -7.09 -17.81
N VAL A 42 -19.53 -7.03 -17.25
CA VAL A 42 -19.05 -7.97 -16.21
C VAL A 42 -17.95 -7.25 -15.39
N GLY A 43 -18.22 -7.00 -14.10
CA GLY A 43 -17.20 -6.58 -13.13
C GLY A 43 -16.31 -7.78 -12.78
N THR A 44 -15.15 -7.88 -13.42
CA THR A 44 -14.19 -8.97 -13.15
C THR A 44 -13.34 -8.65 -11.93
N ASP A 45 -13.00 -9.67 -11.15
CA ASP A 45 -12.05 -9.51 -10.05
C ASP A 45 -10.71 -9.00 -10.57
N PHE A 46 -10.12 -8.09 -9.80
CA PHE A 46 -8.80 -7.53 -10.09
C PHE A 46 -7.75 -8.17 -9.21
N CYS A 47 -6.60 -8.54 -9.76
CA CYS A 47 -5.50 -9.17 -9.03
C CYS A 47 -4.16 -8.59 -9.48
N GLU A 48 -3.32 -8.21 -8.52
CA GLU A 48 -1.92 -7.89 -8.73
C GLU A 48 -1.04 -8.63 -7.73
N LEU A 49 0.14 -9.06 -8.20
CA LEU A 49 1.16 -9.77 -7.44
C LEU A 49 2.53 -9.09 -7.63
N ASP A 50 3.24 -8.94 -6.53
CA ASP A 50 4.64 -8.50 -6.48
C ASP A 50 5.44 -9.49 -5.64
N THR A 51 6.27 -10.30 -6.29
CA THR A 51 7.13 -11.30 -5.61
C THR A 51 8.37 -10.70 -4.98
N THR A 52 8.64 -9.42 -5.25
CA THR A 52 9.83 -8.70 -4.79
C THR A 52 9.46 -7.41 -4.05
N TYR A 53 8.33 -7.43 -3.33
CA TYR A 53 7.87 -6.27 -2.59
C TYR A 53 8.83 -5.96 -1.44
N ARG A 54 9.30 -4.72 -1.34
CA ARG A 54 10.26 -4.31 -0.31
C ARG A 54 9.52 -3.72 0.89
N MET A 55 9.78 -4.26 2.08
CA MET A 55 9.29 -3.72 3.35
C MET A 55 10.30 -3.95 4.47
N ALA A 56 10.14 -3.24 5.58
CA ALA A 56 10.91 -3.48 6.80
C ALA A 56 10.36 -4.69 7.56
N ASP A 57 11.24 -5.57 8.05
CA ASP A 57 10.89 -6.60 9.02
C ASP A 57 10.72 -6.02 10.44
N ARG A 58 10.36 -6.86 11.41
CA ARG A 58 10.21 -6.45 12.82
C ARG A 58 11.49 -5.92 13.47
N LYS A 59 12.66 -6.15 12.87
CA LYS A 59 13.96 -5.66 13.33
C LYS A 59 14.38 -4.39 12.56
N GLY A 60 13.56 -3.89 11.64
CA GLY A 60 13.86 -2.75 10.78
C GLY A 60 14.74 -3.08 9.56
N ASN A 61 15.06 -4.36 9.31
CA ASN A 61 15.81 -4.76 8.13
C ASN A 61 14.92 -4.75 6.89
N MET A 62 15.46 -4.29 5.77
CA MET A 62 14.75 -4.35 4.50
C MET A 62 14.75 -5.77 3.95
N VAL A 63 13.56 -6.36 3.84
CA VAL A 63 13.34 -7.69 3.28
C VAL A 63 12.49 -7.63 2.02
N SER A 64 12.58 -8.68 1.21
CA SER A 64 11.71 -8.88 0.05
C SER A 64 10.63 -9.87 0.43
N VAL A 65 9.37 -9.47 0.32
CA VAL A 65 8.20 -10.33 0.55
C VAL A 65 7.40 -10.49 -0.73
N ARG A 66 6.57 -11.53 -0.76
CA ARG A 66 5.57 -11.70 -1.81
C ARG A 66 4.29 -11.04 -1.34
N MET A 67 3.70 -10.21 -2.18
CA MET A 67 2.52 -9.43 -1.85
C MET A 67 1.51 -9.57 -2.98
N MET A 68 0.24 -9.84 -2.62
CA MET A 68 -0.88 -9.85 -3.56
C MET A 68 -1.94 -8.87 -3.08
N SER A 69 -2.59 -8.18 -4.02
CA SER A 69 -3.83 -7.45 -3.80
C SER A 69 -4.89 -7.98 -4.75
N MET A 70 -6.04 -8.36 -4.20
CA MET A 70 -7.20 -8.81 -4.98
C MET A 70 -8.43 -7.99 -4.59
N PHE A 71 -9.13 -7.43 -5.57
CA PHE A 71 -10.40 -6.74 -5.39
C PHE A 71 -11.51 -7.56 -6.04
N CYS A 72 -12.40 -8.09 -5.20
CA CYS A 72 -13.64 -8.70 -5.66
C CYS A 72 -14.59 -7.61 -6.15
N ALA A 73 -15.28 -7.84 -7.26
CA ALA A 73 -16.31 -6.93 -7.73
C ALA A 73 -17.61 -7.09 -6.92
N ASP A 74 -18.42 -8.09 -7.26
CA ASP A 74 -19.77 -8.29 -6.70
C ASP A 74 -19.98 -9.67 -6.06
N GLN A 75 -18.90 -10.44 -5.87
CA GLN A 75 -18.97 -11.75 -5.22
C GLN A 75 -18.27 -11.74 -3.87
N ASP A 76 -19.02 -12.07 -2.82
CA ASP A 76 -18.45 -12.41 -1.53
C ASP A 76 -17.52 -13.61 -1.69
N SER A 77 -16.40 -13.61 -0.97
CA SER A 77 -15.49 -14.76 -0.95
C SER A 77 -14.89 -15.14 -2.32
N CYS A 78 -14.86 -14.22 -3.30
CA CYS A 78 -14.31 -14.48 -4.65
C CYS A 78 -12.84 -14.96 -4.61
N ASN A 79 -12.13 -14.63 -3.54
CA ASN A 79 -10.73 -14.95 -3.32
C ASN A 79 -10.52 -16.22 -2.49
N ASP A 80 -11.56 -16.99 -2.15
CA ASP A 80 -11.43 -18.16 -1.28
C ASP A 80 -10.56 -19.26 -1.91
N SER A 81 -10.65 -19.47 -3.23
CA SER A 81 -9.86 -20.47 -3.95
C SER A 81 -8.35 -20.18 -3.93
N GLU A 82 -7.96 -18.89 -3.92
CA GLU A 82 -6.56 -18.46 -3.97
C GLU A 82 -5.76 -18.85 -2.72
N PHE A 83 -6.44 -19.12 -1.59
CA PHE A 83 -5.80 -19.47 -0.33
C PHE A 83 -6.12 -20.89 0.13
N THR A 84 -6.68 -21.73 -0.75
CA THR A 84 -6.92 -23.16 -0.46
C THR A 84 -5.62 -23.96 -0.40
N THR A 85 -4.57 -23.48 -1.05
CA THR A 85 -3.21 -24.01 -0.92
C THR A 85 -2.48 -23.27 0.20
N SER A 86 -1.92 -24.00 1.16
CA SER A 86 -1.06 -23.47 2.24
C SER A 86 0.25 -22.82 1.73
N ASP A 87 0.42 -22.75 0.41
CA ASP A 87 1.64 -22.32 -0.24
C ASP A 87 1.38 -21.15 -1.19
N PHE A 88 1.47 -19.94 -0.65
CA PHE A 88 1.55 -18.67 -1.40
C PHE A 88 2.70 -18.67 -2.43
N THR A 89 3.61 -19.66 -2.36
CA THR A 89 4.79 -19.75 -3.21
C THR A 89 4.48 -20.25 -4.63
N ASN A 90 3.46 -21.11 -4.80
CA ASN A 90 3.22 -21.84 -6.04
C ASN A 90 1.76 -21.83 -6.53
N GLY A 91 0.78 -21.54 -5.67
CA GLY A 91 -0.65 -21.67 -6.00
C GLY A 91 -1.33 -20.41 -6.55
N ILE A 92 -0.77 -19.23 -6.29
CA ILE A 92 -1.43 -17.95 -6.59
C ILE A 92 -0.86 -17.35 -7.88
N THR A 93 -1.71 -17.23 -8.89
CA THR A 93 -1.38 -16.53 -10.13
C THR A 93 -2.45 -15.49 -10.44
N CYS A 94 -2.07 -14.21 -10.44
CA CYS A 94 -2.93 -13.17 -11.00
C CYS A 94 -2.97 -13.31 -12.52
N ALA A 95 -3.87 -14.15 -13.04
CA ALA A 95 -3.96 -14.51 -14.46
C ALA A 95 -4.08 -13.29 -15.40
N ASN A 96 -4.67 -12.20 -14.90
CA ASN A 96 -4.89 -10.95 -15.64
C ASN A 96 -3.88 -9.84 -15.30
N GLN A 97 -2.78 -10.15 -14.60
CA GLN A 97 -1.79 -9.13 -14.25
C GLN A 97 -1.12 -8.56 -15.50
N THR A 98 -1.38 -7.28 -15.76
CA THR A 98 -0.63 -6.53 -16.77
C THR A 98 0.66 -5.99 -16.16
N ASN A 99 1.81 -6.45 -16.66
CA ASN A 99 3.12 -5.88 -16.35
C ASN A 99 3.37 -4.54 -17.07
N ASN A 100 2.30 -3.75 -17.31
CA ASN A 100 2.43 -2.46 -17.98
C ASN A 100 3.05 -1.43 -17.02
N ASN A 101 4.37 -1.46 -16.97
CA ASN A 101 5.21 -0.57 -16.19
C ASN A 101 5.54 0.72 -16.95
N LEU A 102 4.82 0.99 -18.04
CA LEU A 102 5.09 2.12 -18.92
C LEU A 102 4.29 3.35 -18.50
N LEU A 103 4.97 4.48 -18.55
CA LEU A 103 4.44 5.84 -18.52
C LEU A 103 4.89 6.51 -19.82
N ASN A 104 3.94 6.87 -20.69
CA ASN A 104 4.24 7.45 -22.02
C ASN A 104 5.26 6.61 -22.81
N SER A 105 5.01 5.30 -22.91
CA SER A 105 5.87 4.32 -23.60
C SER A 105 7.28 4.14 -23.02
N SER A 106 7.58 4.72 -21.86
CA SER A 106 8.87 4.59 -21.16
C SER A 106 8.68 3.91 -19.81
N PRO A 107 9.63 3.06 -19.34
CA PRO A 107 9.54 2.49 -18.00
C PRO A 107 9.43 3.59 -16.93
N LEU A 108 8.53 3.40 -15.97
CA LEU A 108 8.40 4.31 -14.83
C LEU A 108 9.61 4.18 -13.90
N ASN A 109 10.39 5.25 -13.74
CA ASN A 109 11.44 5.31 -12.75
C ASN A 109 10.92 5.93 -11.46
N CYS A 110 11.27 5.32 -10.34
CA CYS A 110 10.91 5.75 -9.00
C CYS A 110 12.16 5.96 -8.17
N TYR A 111 12.12 6.85 -7.18
CA TYR A 111 13.17 6.90 -6.17
C TYR A 111 13.10 5.66 -5.28
N GLU A 112 14.26 5.13 -4.93
CA GLU A 112 14.40 4.04 -3.98
C GLU A 112 15.37 4.43 -2.88
N CYS A 113 14.95 4.24 -1.63
CA CYS A 113 15.78 4.47 -0.46
C CYS A 113 15.26 3.70 0.75
N THR A 114 16.21 3.23 1.56
CA THR A 114 15.96 2.63 2.86
C THR A 114 15.48 3.69 3.85
N PRO A 115 14.70 3.30 4.87
CA PRO A 115 14.22 4.22 5.90
C PRO A 115 15.34 5.12 6.45
N SER A 116 15.20 6.43 6.29
CA SER A 116 16.08 7.42 6.91
C SER A 116 15.25 8.43 7.69
N GLU A 117 15.69 8.76 8.90
CA GLU A 117 15.05 9.76 9.74
C GLU A 117 15.24 11.18 9.18
N GLY A 118 14.17 11.98 9.17
CA GLY A 118 14.24 13.43 8.98
C GLY A 118 14.60 13.94 7.58
N ALA A 119 14.96 13.07 6.63
CA ALA A 119 15.38 13.48 5.29
C ALA A 119 14.56 12.83 4.17
N ASN A 120 14.27 13.63 3.14
CA ASN A 120 13.74 13.13 1.89
C ASN A 120 14.89 12.55 1.06
N CYS A 121 14.75 11.31 0.58
CA CYS A 121 15.82 10.59 -0.11
C CYS A 121 15.59 10.45 -1.62
N HIS A 122 16.68 10.55 -2.37
CA HIS A 122 16.73 10.51 -3.84
C HIS A 122 17.89 9.64 -4.35
N THR A 123 18.34 8.69 -3.53
CA THR A 123 19.64 8.02 -3.65
C THR A 123 19.72 6.98 -4.77
N SER A 124 18.70 6.11 -4.88
CA SER A 124 18.65 5.06 -5.91
C SER A 124 17.41 5.21 -6.78
N LYS A 125 17.35 4.40 -7.85
CA LYS A 125 16.18 4.27 -8.72
C LYS A 125 15.76 2.81 -8.89
N CYS A 126 14.47 2.60 -9.05
CA CYS A 126 13.91 1.30 -9.44
C CYS A 126 12.73 1.46 -10.40
N THR A 127 12.33 0.35 -11.04
CA THR A 127 11.33 0.33 -12.11
C THR A 127 10.31 -0.78 -11.86
N LYS A 128 9.05 -0.40 -11.60
CA LYS A 128 7.88 -1.28 -11.52
C LYS A 128 6.63 -0.49 -11.93
N LYS A 129 5.45 -1.11 -11.85
CA LYS A 129 4.17 -0.50 -12.22
C LYS A 129 3.83 0.79 -11.47
N TYR A 130 4.21 0.88 -10.19
CA TYR A 130 3.91 2.01 -9.30
C TYR A 130 5.17 2.49 -8.58
N CYS A 131 5.26 3.80 -8.34
CA CYS A 131 6.14 4.32 -7.31
C CYS A 131 5.41 4.33 -5.97
N THR A 132 6.13 4.00 -4.91
CA THR A 132 5.61 3.95 -3.55
C THR A 132 6.37 4.91 -2.65
N LYS A 133 5.66 5.47 -1.69
CA LYS A 133 6.23 6.29 -0.61
C LYS A 133 5.53 5.90 0.68
N GLN A 134 6.31 5.54 1.69
CA GLN A 134 5.83 5.25 3.03
C GLN A 134 6.47 6.22 4.02
N GLN A 135 5.69 6.71 4.96
CA GLN A 135 6.14 7.61 5.99
C GLN A 135 5.57 7.20 7.34
N VAL A 136 6.43 6.98 8.32
CA VAL A 136 6.05 6.78 9.72
C VAL A 136 6.37 8.06 10.47
N LYS A 137 5.36 8.75 10.98
CA LYS A 137 5.52 9.91 11.86
C LYS A 137 5.50 9.44 13.31
N LEU A 138 6.53 9.82 14.05
CA LEU A 138 6.71 9.61 15.49
C LEU A 138 6.79 11.00 16.16
N ASP A 139 6.50 11.12 17.45
CA ASP A 139 6.42 12.44 18.14
C ASP A 139 7.73 13.27 18.11
N GLY A 140 8.86 12.69 17.69
CA GLY A 140 10.14 13.38 17.48
C GLY A 140 10.58 13.57 16.02
N GLY A 141 9.84 13.07 15.03
CA GLY A 141 10.28 13.11 13.64
C GLY A 141 9.49 12.21 12.68
N PHE A 142 10.07 11.92 11.53
CA PHE A 142 9.51 10.95 10.59
C PHE A 142 10.60 10.07 10.01
N GLN A 143 10.24 8.81 9.73
CA GLN A 143 11.02 7.92 8.88
C GLN A 143 10.34 7.83 7.53
N LEU A 144 11.16 7.89 6.47
CA LEU A 144 10.67 7.84 5.10
C LEU A 144 11.29 6.68 4.34
N MET A 145 10.46 5.89 3.67
CA MET A 145 10.88 4.86 2.75
C MET A 145 10.29 5.12 1.37
N LYS A 146 11.09 4.87 0.32
CA LYS A 146 10.62 4.92 -1.06
C LYS A 146 11.09 3.66 -1.79
N THR A 147 10.21 3.12 -2.60
CA THR A 147 10.53 2.00 -3.50
C THR A 147 9.51 1.98 -4.63
N CYS A 148 9.52 0.96 -5.46
CA CYS A 148 8.55 0.72 -6.51
C CYS A 148 7.85 -0.62 -6.26
N SER A 149 6.61 -0.75 -6.74
CA SER A 149 5.83 -1.98 -6.59
C SER A 149 5.04 -2.30 -7.84
N ASN A 150 4.77 -3.60 -8.07
CA ASN A 150 3.80 -4.06 -9.07
C ASN A 150 2.37 -4.16 -8.51
N VAL A 151 2.20 -3.90 -7.21
CA VAL A 151 0.91 -3.96 -6.51
C VAL A 151 0.54 -2.59 -5.99
N ASN A 152 -0.74 -2.25 -6.07
CA ASN A 152 -1.32 -1.08 -5.42
C ASN A 152 -2.55 -1.44 -4.58
N LEU A 153 -2.41 -1.32 -3.26
CA LEU A 153 -3.44 -1.65 -2.28
C LEU A 153 -4.68 -0.73 -2.33
N PHE A 154 -4.55 0.46 -2.89
CA PHE A 154 -5.66 1.41 -2.95
C PHE A 154 -6.56 1.19 -4.15
N GLY A 155 -6.12 0.41 -5.14
CA GLY A 155 -6.92 0.15 -6.34
C GLY A 155 -7.20 1.42 -7.15
N VAL A 156 -6.33 2.43 -7.07
CA VAL A 156 -6.35 3.65 -7.88
C VAL A 156 -4.92 4.10 -8.13
N ASP A 157 -4.57 4.50 -9.35
CA ASP A 157 -3.16 4.72 -9.75
C ASP A 157 -2.43 5.77 -8.90
N ASN A 158 -3.14 6.77 -8.38
CA ASN A 158 -2.55 7.88 -7.62
C ASN A 158 -3.38 8.15 -6.35
N ALA A 159 -2.91 7.66 -5.21
CA ALA A 159 -3.57 7.90 -3.92
C ALA A 159 -2.60 7.80 -2.75
N CYS A 160 -3.00 8.45 -1.66
CA CYS A 160 -2.34 8.38 -0.37
C CYS A 160 -3.36 8.17 0.73
N GLN A 161 -3.01 7.36 1.72
CA GLN A 161 -3.80 7.19 2.92
C GLN A 161 -2.92 7.27 4.15
N THR A 162 -3.46 7.89 5.19
CA THR A 162 -2.82 8.01 6.50
C THR A 162 -3.65 7.26 7.52
N PHE A 163 -3.00 6.36 8.23
CA PHE A 163 -3.57 5.53 9.28
C PHE A 163 -2.98 5.96 10.61
N ASP A 164 -3.82 6.19 11.62
CA ASP A 164 -3.35 6.38 12.98
C ASP A 164 -2.92 5.01 13.54
N VAL A 165 -1.67 4.93 13.98
CA VAL A 165 -1.10 3.74 14.62
C VAL A 165 -1.00 4.06 16.11
N PHE A 166 -1.89 3.48 16.90
CA PHE A 166 -1.84 3.58 18.35
C PHE A 166 -1.03 2.40 18.88
N THR A 167 0.12 2.68 19.49
CA THR A 167 0.83 1.67 20.27
C THR A 167 0.70 2.01 21.75
N ASN A 168 0.41 1.00 22.57
CA ASN A 168 0.25 1.16 24.02
C ASN A 168 1.22 0.20 24.73
N GLN A 169 2.51 0.51 24.64
CA GLN A 169 3.51 -0.18 25.44
C GLN A 169 3.46 0.43 26.86
N GLY A 170 2.84 -0.27 27.82
CA GLY A 170 2.89 0.10 29.25
C GLY A 170 1.92 1.17 29.74
N GLY A 171 0.82 1.45 29.03
CA GLY A 171 -0.22 2.40 29.46
C GLY A 171 -0.10 3.81 28.85
N VAL A 172 0.97 4.10 28.09
CA VAL A 172 1.17 5.38 27.41
C VAL A 172 0.78 5.25 25.94
N PRO A 173 -0.26 5.97 25.46
CA PRO A 173 -0.60 5.96 24.05
C PRO A 173 0.44 6.76 23.26
N VAL A 174 1.28 6.08 22.48
CA VAL A 174 2.13 6.75 21.49
C VAL A 174 1.32 6.89 20.21
N LYS A 175 0.94 8.12 19.87
CA LYS A 175 0.23 8.40 18.62
C LYS A 175 1.23 8.47 17.48
N SER A 176 1.30 7.39 16.71
CA SER A 176 2.08 7.36 15.46
C SER A 176 1.14 7.49 14.27
N GLN A 177 1.65 8.01 13.16
CA GLN A 177 0.89 8.05 11.90
C GLN A 177 1.67 7.33 10.81
N TYR A 178 1.02 6.38 10.14
CA TYR A 178 1.58 5.70 8.99
C TYR A 178 0.90 6.21 7.72
N THR A 179 1.66 6.81 6.82
CA THR A 179 1.17 7.26 5.52
C THR A 179 1.76 6.38 4.43
N GLN A 180 0.91 5.88 3.55
CA GLN A 180 1.32 5.12 2.36
C GLN A 180 0.73 5.78 1.11
N CYS A 181 1.56 5.93 0.09
CA CYS A 181 1.19 6.52 -1.19
C CYS A 181 1.62 5.61 -2.34
N PHE A 182 0.79 5.58 -3.39
CA PHE A 182 1.10 5.01 -4.69
C PHE A 182 0.89 6.07 -5.76
N CYS A 183 1.75 6.09 -6.78
CA CYS A 183 1.61 6.99 -7.93
C CYS A 183 2.17 6.36 -9.22
N LYS A 184 1.62 6.79 -10.36
CA LYS A 184 2.02 6.39 -11.73
C LYS A 184 1.86 7.53 -12.74
N ASP A 185 1.70 8.77 -12.29
CA ASP A 185 1.40 9.93 -13.13
C ASP A 185 2.64 10.56 -13.80
N LYS A 186 3.82 10.46 -13.18
CA LYS A 186 5.08 11.03 -13.70
C LYS A 186 6.31 10.24 -13.27
N GLN A 187 7.41 10.44 -14.00
CA GLN A 187 8.73 9.94 -13.58
C GLN A 187 9.07 10.50 -12.19
N PHE A 188 9.55 9.63 -11.30
CA PHE A 188 9.90 9.96 -9.92
C PHE A 188 8.74 10.64 -9.15
N CYS A 189 7.50 10.20 -9.35
CA CYS A 189 6.33 10.77 -8.68
C CYS A 189 6.38 10.62 -7.14
N ASN A 190 7.18 9.70 -6.60
CA ASN A 190 7.45 9.57 -5.16
C ASN A 190 8.52 10.55 -4.63
N SER A 191 8.82 11.62 -5.37
CA SER A 191 9.79 12.66 -5.03
C SER A 191 9.38 13.55 -3.85
N GLY A 192 8.10 13.91 -3.73
CA GLY A 192 7.62 14.95 -2.82
C GLY A 192 6.68 14.47 -1.71
N PHE A 193 6.33 15.37 -0.80
CA PHE A 193 5.14 15.23 0.05
C PHE A 193 3.90 15.30 -0.83
N SER A 194 3.00 14.32 -0.74
CA SER A 194 1.67 14.46 -1.31
C SER A 194 0.96 15.57 -0.57
N VAL A 195 0.86 16.72 -1.21
CA VAL A 195 0.17 17.94 -0.72
C VAL A 195 -1.35 17.71 -0.64
N SER A 196 -1.84 16.54 -1.07
CA SER A 196 -3.26 16.23 -1.25
C SER A 196 -4.12 16.22 0.03
N VAL A 197 -3.55 16.32 1.23
CA VAL A 197 -4.32 16.22 2.50
C VAL A 197 -4.32 17.51 3.34
N MET A 198 -3.56 18.55 2.97
CA MET A 198 -3.52 19.81 3.74
C MET A 198 -4.57 20.85 3.32
N LEU A 199 -5.25 20.67 2.17
CA LEU A 199 -6.18 21.66 1.63
C LEU A 199 -7.63 21.53 2.12
N SER A 200 -8.01 20.43 2.79
CA SER A 200 -9.37 20.27 3.33
C SER A 200 -9.60 21.00 4.66
N SER A 201 -8.53 21.41 5.35
CA SER A 201 -8.63 22.05 6.68
C SER A 201 -8.77 23.57 6.62
N ILE A 202 -8.52 24.21 5.47
CA ILE A 202 -8.52 25.68 5.33
C ILE A 202 -9.89 26.18 4.82
N LEU A 203 -10.67 25.35 4.12
CA LEU A 203 -11.95 25.78 3.54
C LEU A 203 -13.10 25.86 4.56
N SER A 204 -12.98 25.21 5.73
CA SER A 204 -14.01 25.26 6.78
C SER A 204 -13.95 26.51 7.66
N VAL A 205 -12.85 27.27 7.65
CA VAL A 205 -12.72 28.51 8.45
C VAL A 205 -13.36 29.71 7.75
N PHE A 206 -13.40 29.74 6.41
CA PHE A 206 -13.95 30.88 5.68
C PHE A 206 -15.49 30.92 5.63
N VAL A 207 -16.18 29.79 5.81
CA VAL A 207 -17.66 29.77 5.83
C VAL A 207 -18.20 30.16 7.21
N ALA A 208 -17.44 29.94 8.28
CA ALA A 208 -17.84 30.35 9.63
C ALA A 208 -17.68 31.86 9.90
N SER A 209 -16.83 32.56 9.13
CA SER A 209 -16.59 34.00 9.31
C SER A 209 -17.52 34.91 8.47
N GLN A 210 -18.50 34.33 7.77
CA GLN A 210 -19.58 35.07 7.09
C GLN A 210 -20.95 34.89 7.77
N VAL A 211 -20.99 34.24 8.94
CA VAL A 211 -22.18 34.08 9.78
C VAL A 211 -21.81 34.50 11.21
N LEU A 212 -21.48 35.79 11.38
CA LEU A 212 -21.46 36.52 12.65
C LEU A 212 -21.65 38.00 12.37
#